data_AF-A0A353T338-F1
#
_entry.id   AF-A0A353T338-F1
#
_cell.length_a   1.000
_cell.length_b   1.000
_cell.length_c   1.000
_cell.angle_alpha   90.00
_cell.angle_beta   90.00
_cell.angle_gamma   90.00
#
_symmetry.space_group_name_H-M   'P 1'
#
loop_
_entity.id
_entity.type
_entity.pdbx_description
1 polymer ?
#
loop_
_entity_poly.entity_id
_entity_poly.type
_entity_poly.pdbx_seq_one_letter_code
_entity_poly.pdbx_strand_id
1 'polypeptide(L)'
;MYLQANLADITGRCRGYTPRRDTLYQANGMVVTDADQNRYLVNPFAAQNKLMKNFLPHIKKYAINGLNFDVLGSQLYYDYNKDHPVTREQTAACWQAMLGEAKQQYGSVAVQGGNQYVLDQASRLYRIPTEGNGLFITSESIPFFQMVVHGSFSYTSAQPGNLAYDFPREKLKWVEYGFLPYFELTYQKSNVLKNTDYNKLFSSYYGDWEDTILEVFREFNDRLGGIWHQTMIRHEKIMKDVFKVTYEDGSQIYVNYRDEAVQVDGRKIPKLDYLVVGKEADKR
;
A
#
# COMPACT_ATOMS: atom_id res chain seq x y z
N MET A 1 11.60 -4.66 -11.62
CA MET A 1 10.21 -5.14 -11.86
C MET A 1 9.82 -6.14 -10.76
N TYR A 2 8.63 -6.01 -10.18
CA TYR A 2 8.12 -6.95 -9.17
C TYR A 2 6.99 -7.79 -9.74
N LEU A 3 6.92 -9.07 -9.38
CA LEU A 3 5.77 -9.93 -9.67
C LEU A 3 4.84 -9.96 -8.46
N GLN A 4 3.55 -9.70 -8.68
CA GLN A 4 2.55 -9.80 -7.63
C GLN A 4 2.19 -11.26 -7.33
N ALA A 5 2.10 -11.58 -6.05
CA ALA A 5 1.80 -12.91 -5.55
C ALA A 5 0.77 -12.82 -4.41
N ASN A 6 -0.29 -13.62 -4.51
CA ASN A 6 -1.22 -13.86 -3.42
C ASN A 6 -1.31 -15.37 -3.19
N LEU A 7 -1.00 -15.79 -1.96
CA LEU A 7 -1.00 -17.18 -1.51
C LEU A 7 -1.81 -17.38 -0.22
N ALA A 8 -2.35 -16.30 0.35
CA ALA A 8 -3.04 -16.28 1.63
C ALA A 8 -4.56 -16.37 1.50
N ASP A 9 -5.09 -16.11 0.30
CA ASP A 9 -6.48 -16.37 -0.04
C ASP A 9 -6.60 -16.92 -1.47
N ILE A 10 -7.64 -17.71 -1.70
CA ILE A 10 -7.90 -18.39 -2.97
C ILE A 10 -9.36 -18.27 -3.37
N THR A 11 -9.61 -18.30 -4.67
CA THR A 11 -10.97 -18.46 -5.19
C THR A 11 -11.31 -19.93 -5.42
N GLY A 12 -12.59 -20.28 -5.51
CA GLY A 12 -13.03 -21.65 -5.84
C GLY A 12 -12.51 -22.18 -7.18
N ARG A 13 -12.01 -21.30 -8.06
CA ARG A 13 -11.42 -21.64 -9.36
C ARG A 13 -9.91 -21.88 -9.30
N CYS A 14 -9.25 -21.57 -8.17
CA CYS A 14 -7.81 -21.72 -8.01
C CYS A 14 -7.41 -23.20 -8.03
N ARG A 15 -6.46 -23.57 -8.91
CA ARG A 15 -5.91 -24.92 -8.98
C ARG A 15 -4.74 -25.08 -8.02
N GLY A 16 -4.52 -26.31 -7.56
CA GLY A 16 -3.36 -26.67 -6.74
C GLY A 16 -3.49 -26.32 -5.25
N TYR A 17 -4.71 -25.99 -4.82
CA TYR A 17 -5.15 -26.00 -3.43
C TYR A 17 -6.29 -27.00 -3.29
N THR A 18 -6.34 -27.69 -2.17
CA THR A 18 -7.43 -28.58 -1.79
C THR A 18 -8.24 -27.87 -0.71
N PRO A 19 -9.45 -27.36 -0.97
CA PRO A 19 -10.19 -26.54 -0.01
C PRO A 19 -10.26 -27.18 1.38
N ARG A 20 -10.73 -28.43 1.48
CA ARG A 20 -10.84 -29.14 2.77
C ARG A 20 -9.55 -29.30 3.58
N ARG A 21 -8.38 -29.19 2.95
CA ARG A 21 -7.08 -29.39 3.62
C ARG A 21 -6.34 -28.08 3.82
N ASP A 22 -6.40 -27.21 2.83
CA ASP A 22 -5.53 -26.04 2.74
C ASP A 22 -6.23 -24.75 3.19
N THR A 23 -7.55 -24.77 3.45
CA THR A 23 -8.28 -23.59 3.93
C THR A 23 -8.31 -23.47 5.43
N LEU A 24 -8.49 -22.24 5.89
CA LEU A 24 -8.63 -21.88 7.29
C LEU A 24 -9.97 -22.34 7.89
N TYR A 25 -9.94 -22.82 9.12
CA TYR A 25 -11.12 -23.21 9.90
C TYR A 25 -11.37 -22.27 11.09
N GLN A 26 -12.64 -21.98 11.34
CA GLN A 26 -13.14 -21.29 12.53
C GLN A 26 -13.23 -22.25 13.72
N ALA A 27 -13.36 -21.70 14.94
CA ALA A 27 -13.47 -22.48 16.17
C ALA A 27 -14.68 -23.45 16.19
N ASN A 28 -15.74 -23.14 15.44
CA ASN A 28 -16.91 -24.02 15.28
C ASN A 28 -16.70 -25.14 14.23
N GLY A 29 -15.51 -25.24 13.64
CA GLY A 29 -15.17 -26.24 12.62
C GLY A 29 -15.63 -25.89 11.20
N MET A 30 -16.16 -24.69 10.96
CA MET A 30 -16.51 -24.22 9.62
C MET A 30 -15.31 -23.60 8.90
N VAL A 31 -15.24 -23.78 7.58
CA VAL A 31 -14.24 -23.10 6.75
C VAL A 31 -14.52 -21.59 6.71
N VAL A 32 -13.48 -20.76 6.80
CA VAL A 32 -13.62 -19.31 6.57
C VAL A 32 -13.73 -19.03 5.09
N THR A 33 -14.86 -18.45 4.70
CA THR A 33 -15.16 -18.04 3.32
C THR A 33 -15.98 -16.75 3.29
N ASP A 34 -16.00 -16.09 2.13
CA ASP A 34 -16.92 -14.99 1.83
C ASP A 34 -18.40 -15.45 1.72
N ALA A 35 -19.31 -14.48 1.62
CA ALA A 35 -20.76 -14.73 1.56
C ALA A 35 -21.19 -15.62 0.38
N ASP A 36 -20.49 -15.52 -0.76
CA ASP A 36 -20.76 -16.28 -1.97
C ASP A 36 -20.10 -17.68 -1.98
N GLN A 37 -19.40 -18.05 -0.89
CA GLN A 37 -18.66 -19.31 -0.77
C GLN A 37 -17.66 -19.56 -1.90
N ASN A 38 -17.03 -18.49 -2.37
CA ASN A 38 -16.13 -18.53 -3.53
C ASN A 38 -14.74 -17.99 -3.21
N ARG A 39 -14.50 -17.40 -2.03
CA ARG A 39 -13.19 -16.93 -1.59
C ARG A 39 -12.86 -17.43 -0.19
N TYR A 40 -11.73 -18.11 -0.08
CA TYR A 40 -11.31 -18.82 1.13
C TYR A 40 -9.96 -18.30 1.62
N LEU A 41 -9.81 -18.16 2.94
CA LEU A 41 -8.50 -17.94 3.55
C LEU A 41 -7.73 -19.27 3.59
N VAL A 42 -6.41 -19.20 3.43
CA VAL A 42 -5.52 -20.35 3.35
C VAL A 42 -4.80 -20.55 4.69
N ASN A 43 -4.63 -21.80 5.12
CA ASN A 43 -3.78 -22.13 6.25
C ASN A 43 -2.33 -21.61 5.99
N PRO A 44 -1.69 -20.87 6.92
CA PRO A 44 -0.39 -20.26 6.66
C PRO A 44 0.70 -21.26 6.27
N PHE A 45 0.72 -22.45 6.88
CA PHE A 45 1.71 -23.49 6.51
C PHE A 45 1.46 -24.05 5.12
N ALA A 46 0.19 -24.19 4.71
CA ALA A 46 -0.15 -24.56 3.34
C ALA A 46 0.32 -23.49 2.34
N ALA A 47 0.10 -22.20 2.65
CA ALA A 47 0.57 -21.07 1.84
C ALA A 47 2.10 -21.05 1.71
N GLN A 48 2.84 -21.22 2.81
CA GLN A 48 4.30 -21.29 2.80
C GLN A 48 4.80 -22.51 2.01
N ASN A 49 4.23 -23.68 2.24
CA ASN A 49 4.59 -24.88 1.49
C ASN A 49 4.34 -24.69 -0.02
N LYS A 50 3.23 -24.03 -0.40
CA LYS A 50 2.93 -23.67 -1.79
C LYS A 50 3.97 -22.73 -2.38
N LEU A 51 4.36 -21.70 -1.62
CA LEU A 51 5.40 -20.77 -2.01
C LEU A 51 6.69 -21.52 -2.36
N MET A 52 7.19 -22.32 -1.41
CA MET A 52 8.48 -22.99 -1.51
C MET A 52 8.52 -24.06 -2.60
N LYS A 53 7.51 -24.93 -2.62
CA LYS A 53 7.54 -26.13 -3.48
C LYS A 53 7.02 -25.90 -4.88
N ASN A 54 6.21 -24.86 -5.10
CA ASN A 54 5.57 -24.63 -6.39
C ASN A 54 5.84 -23.24 -6.95
N PHE A 55 5.54 -22.18 -6.21
CA PHE A 55 5.56 -20.82 -6.77
C PHE A 55 6.97 -20.36 -7.08
N LEU A 56 7.88 -20.35 -6.09
CA LEU A 56 9.26 -19.88 -6.29
C LEU A 56 10.01 -20.68 -7.37
N PRO A 57 9.92 -22.03 -7.45
CA PRO A 57 10.52 -22.78 -8.55
C PRO A 57 9.94 -22.42 -9.92
N HIS A 58 8.61 -22.21 -10.01
CA HIS A 58 7.94 -21.95 -11.29
C HIS A 58 8.33 -20.60 -11.89
N ILE A 59 8.56 -19.59 -11.04
CA ILE A 59 8.82 -18.22 -11.50
C ILE A 59 10.31 -17.95 -11.79
N LYS A 60 11.22 -18.89 -11.50
CA LYS A 60 12.68 -18.75 -11.80
C LYS A 60 12.98 -18.41 -13.27
N LYS A 61 12.09 -18.80 -14.18
CA LYS A 61 12.22 -18.52 -15.62
C LYS A 61 11.96 -17.06 -16.00
N TYR A 62 11.43 -16.24 -15.09
CA TYR A 62 11.13 -14.84 -15.34
C TYR A 62 12.22 -13.94 -14.76
N ALA A 63 12.64 -12.94 -15.53
CA ALA A 63 13.58 -11.92 -15.09
C ALA A 63 12.88 -10.88 -14.20
N ILE A 64 12.71 -11.20 -12.91
CA ILE A 64 12.09 -10.32 -11.91
C ILE A 64 13.13 -9.88 -10.86
N ASN A 65 12.91 -8.72 -10.23
CA ASN A 65 13.80 -8.14 -9.22
C ASN A 65 13.18 -8.14 -7.81
N GLY A 66 12.04 -8.82 -7.66
CA GLY A 66 11.34 -8.91 -6.39
C GLY A 66 9.91 -9.41 -6.51
N LEU A 67 9.30 -9.64 -5.35
CA LEU A 67 7.91 -10.09 -5.23
C LEU A 67 7.07 -9.09 -4.45
N ASN A 68 5.85 -8.82 -4.91
CA ASN A 68 4.85 -8.08 -4.14
C ASN A 68 3.87 -9.07 -3.53
N PHE A 69 3.78 -9.13 -2.21
CA PHE A 69 2.86 -10.01 -1.51
C PHE A 69 1.60 -9.25 -1.09
N ASP A 70 0.44 -9.76 -1.51
CA ASP A 70 -0.86 -9.32 -0.99
C ASP A 70 -1.13 -9.97 0.37
N VAL A 71 -2.00 -9.35 1.18
CA VAL A 71 -2.55 -9.86 2.45
C VAL A 71 -1.54 -10.02 3.61
N LEU A 72 -0.29 -10.38 3.32
CA LEU A 72 0.67 -10.81 4.33
C LEU A 72 1.03 -9.72 5.33
N GLY A 73 0.93 -8.44 4.97
CA GLY A 73 1.19 -7.31 5.89
C GLY A 73 -0.07 -6.72 6.52
N SER A 74 -1.24 -7.30 6.28
CA SER A 74 -2.52 -6.76 6.75
C SER A 74 -3.35 -7.76 7.56
N GLN A 75 -3.16 -9.07 7.37
CA GLN A 75 -3.98 -10.09 8.03
C GLN A 75 -3.19 -11.07 8.88
N LEU A 76 -3.67 -11.26 10.12
CA LEU A 76 -3.28 -12.34 11.02
C LEU A 76 -4.55 -13.02 11.51
N TYR A 77 -4.56 -14.34 11.49
CA TYR A 77 -5.74 -15.12 11.86
C TYR A 77 -5.34 -16.36 12.67
N TYR A 78 -6.32 -16.91 13.38
CA TYR A 78 -6.23 -18.26 13.95
C TYR A 78 -6.76 -19.25 12.93
N ASP A 79 -6.15 -20.42 12.87
CA ASP A 79 -6.70 -21.59 12.22
C ASP A 79 -7.03 -22.64 13.27
N TYR A 80 -8.30 -22.99 13.40
CA TYR A 80 -8.80 -24.02 14.30
C TYR A 80 -8.91 -25.40 13.62
N ASN A 81 -8.21 -25.59 12.50
CA ASN A 81 -8.08 -26.89 11.84
C ASN A 81 -7.58 -27.94 12.86
N LYS A 82 -8.22 -29.11 12.87
CA LYS A 82 -7.90 -30.20 13.83
C LYS A 82 -6.52 -30.81 13.60
N ASP A 83 -6.10 -30.91 12.34
CA ASP A 83 -4.86 -31.56 11.96
C ASP A 83 -3.68 -30.58 12.00
N HIS A 84 -3.94 -29.30 11.66
CA HIS A 84 -2.92 -28.27 11.51
C HIS A 84 -3.36 -26.92 12.11
N PRO A 85 -3.57 -26.83 13.44
CA PRO A 85 -3.98 -25.59 14.08
C PRO A 85 -2.87 -24.55 14.01
N VAL A 86 -3.24 -23.28 13.87
CA VAL A 86 -2.29 -22.15 13.75
C VAL A 86 -2.74 -20.98 14.62
N THR A 87 -1.83 -20.44 15.42
CA THR A 87 -2.07 -19.20 16.17
C THR A 87 -1.78 -17.96 15.33
N ARG A 88 -2.20 -16.78 15.79
CA ARG A 88 -1.83 -15.50 15.14
C ARG A 88 -0.32 -15.26 15.13
N GLU A 89 0.38 -15.69 16.18
CA GLU A 89 1.85 -15.60 16.27
C GLU A 89 2.51 -16.52 15.25
N GLN A 90 2.05 -17.77 15.14
CA GLN A 90 2.55 -18.70 14.12
C GLN A 90 2.23 -18.22 12.71
N THR A 91 1.08 -17.57 12.49
CA THR A 91 0.74 -16.93 11.22
C THR A 91 1.74 -15.82 10.88
N ALA A 92 2.07 -14.95 11.84
CA ALA A 92 3.05 -13.88 11.64
C ALA A 92 4.44 -14.44 11.33
N ALA A 93 4.89 -15.45 12.08
CA ALA A 93 6.16 -16.13 11.84
C ALA A 93 6.21 -16.79 10.45
N CYS A 94 5.10 -17.38 10.00
CA CYS A 94 4.99 -17.96 8.68
C CYS A 94 5.10 -16.90 7.56
N TRP A 95 4.41 -15.77 7.71
CA TRP A 95 4.51 -14.63 6.80
C TRP A 95 5.93 -14.07 6.76
N GLN A 96 6.58 -13.87 7.91
CA GLN A 96 7.98 -13.43 7.97
C GLN A 96 8.92 -14.40 7.25
N ALA A 97 8.76 -15.71 7.46
CA ALA A 97 9.57 -16.72 6.78
C ALA A 97 9.35 -16.73 5.27
N MET A 98 8.11 -16.59 4.80
CA MET A 98 7.78 -16.46 3.38
C MET A 98 8.45 -15.23 2.74
N LEU A 99 8.38 -14.08 3.42
CA LEU A 99 9.00 -12.83 2.96
C LEU A 99 10.53 -12.94 2.95
N GLY A 100 11.12 -13.51 4.00
CA GLY A 100 12.57 -13.70 4.11
C GLY A 100 13.13 -14.58 3.01
N GLU A 101 12.49 -15.71 2.72
CA GLU A 101 12.91 -16.58 1.60
C GLU A 101 12.81 -15.86 0.26
N ALA A 102 11.67 -15.20 0.00
CA ALA A 102 11.47 -14.46 -1.24
C ALA A 102 12.52 -13.35 -1.41
N LYS A 103 12.86 -12.64 -0.33
CA LYS A 103 13.91 -11.61 -0.30
C LYS A 103 15.29 -12.21 -0.56
N GLN A 104 15.60 -13.36 0.05
CA GLN A 104 16.87 -14.05 -0.19
C GLN A 104 17.03 -14.50 -1.64
N GLN A 105 15.96 -15.00 -2.28
CA GLN A 105 16.03 -15.50 -3.65
C GLN A 105 15.95 -14.41 -4.72
N TYR A 106 15.17 -13.35 -4.50
CA TYR A 106 14.88 -12.33 -5.52
C TYR A 106 15.37 -10.92 -5.16
N GLY A 107 16.05 -10.77 -4.02
CA GLY A 107 16.69 -9.53 -3.56
C GLY A 107 15.75 -8.55 -2.87
N SER A 108 14.48 -8.49 -3.25
CA SER A 108 13.53 -7.54 -2.67
C SER A 108 12.10 -8.06 -2.57
N VAL A 109 11.40 -7.60 -1.54
CA VAL A 109 9.98 -7.91 -1.32
C VAL A 109 9.19 -6.64 -0.99
N ALA A 110 8.02 -6.51 -1.62
CA ALA A 110 7.03 -5.52 -1.26
C ALA A 110 5.87 -6.18 -0.53
N VAL A 111 5.28 -5.48 0.43
CA VAL A 111 4.19 -6.05 1.23
C VAL A 111 2.99 -5.12 1.24
N GLN A 112 1.81 -5.69 1.00
CA GLN A 112 0.55 -4.95 1.07
C GLN A 112 0.23 -4.64 2.53
N GLY A 113 -0.13 -3.39 2.83
CA GLY A 113 -0.25 -2.93 4.20
C GLY A 113 1.13 -2.74 4.83
N GLY A 114 1.26 -2.99 6.14
CA GLY A 114 2.50 -2.67 6.83
C GLY A 114 2.48 -2.93 8.33
N ASN A 115 1.69 -3.89 8.79
CA ASN A 115 1.71 -4.27 10.20
C ASN A 115 3.15 -4.59 10.63
N GLN A 116 3.53 -4.16 11.83
CA GLN A 116 4.92 -4.14 12.30
C GLN A 116 5.71 -5.43 12.05
N TYR A 117 5.06 -6.60 12.15
CA TYR A 117 5.71 -7.90 11.97
C TYR A 117 6.32 -8.10 10.57
N VAL A 118 5.90 -7.38 9.54
CA VAL A 118 6.52 -7.50 8.20
C VAL A 118 7.66 -6.53 7.95
N LEU A 119 7.84 -5.50 8.78
CA LEU A 119 8.73 -4.38 8.48
C LEU A 119 10.21 -4.79 8.37
N ASP A 120 10.65 -5.73 9.20
CA ASP A 120 12.03 -6.26 9.16
C ASP A 120 12.38 -6.94 7.81
N GLN A 121 11.38 -7.56 7.19
CA GLN A 121 11.56 -8.27 5.93
C GLN A 121 11.25 -7.38 4.71
N ALA A 122 10.26 -6.49 4.83
CA ALA A 122 9.82 -5.61 3.74
C ALA A 122 10.97 -4.73 3.20
N SER A 123 11.02 -4.53 1.88
CA SER A 123 11.86 -3.51 1.25
C SER A 123 11.06 -2.28 0.87
N ARG A 124 9.76 -2.46 0.62
CA ARG A 124 8.79 -1.39 0.37
C ARG A 124 7.41 -1.84 0.82
N LEU A 125 6.54 -0.89 1.10
CA LEU A 125 5.15 -1.15 1.43
C LEU A 125 4.27 -0.69 0.26
N TYR A 126 3.06 -1.21 0.15
CA TYR A 126 2.10 -0.69 -0.82
C TYR A 126 0.68 -0.85 -0.31
N ARG A 127 -0.21 0.03 -0.78
CA ARG A 127 -1.60 0.06 -0.33
C ARG A 127 -1.72 0.12 1.20
N ILE A 128 -0.89 0.95 1.82
CA ILE A 128 -1.01 1.21 3.26
C ILE A 128 -2.21 2.13 3.50
N PRO A 129 -2.87 2.05 4.67
CA PRO A 129 -4.08 2.83 4.94
C PRO A 129 -3.85 4.34 4.86
N THR A 130 -4.78 5.05 4.22
CA THR A 130 -4.82 6.52 4.08
C THR A 130 -5.83 7.18 5.01
N GLU A 131 -6.80 6.42 5.50
CA GLU A 131 -7.95 6.88 6.27
C GLU A 131 -8.17 5.99 7.49
N GLY A 132 -8.74 6.57 8.55
CA GLY A 132 -9.26 5.82 9.68
C GLY A 132 -10.62 5.17 9.38
N ASN A 133 -11.14 4.41 10.34
CA ASN A 133 -12.41 3.68 10.19
C ASN A 133 -13.67 4.58 10.16
N GLY A 134 -13.53 5.90 10.30
CA GLY A 134 -14.65 6.86 10.25
C GLY A 134 -15.71 6.66 11.35
N LEU A 135 -15.32 6.07 12.49
CA LEU A 135 -16.25 5.83 13.60
C LEU A 135 -16.62 7.15 14.26
N PHE A 136 -17.86 7.28 14.74
CA PHE A 136 -18.33 8.50 15.45
C PHE A 136 -17.52 8.85 16.70
N ILE A 137 -16.79 7.88 17.27
CA ILE A 137 -15.90 8.05 18.43
C ILE A 137 -14.49 8.48 18.04
N THR A 138 -14.18 8.58 16.75
CA THR A 138 -12.88 9.01 16.23
C THR A 138 -12.98 10.44 15.72
N SER A 139 -11.89 11.20 15.91
CA SER A 139 -11.80 12.59 15.46
C SER A 139 -11.27 12.65 14.02
N GLU A 140 -10.02 13.10 13.84
CA GLU A 140 -9.42 13.33 12.53
C GLU A 140 -8.42 12.23 12.17
N SER A 141 -8.34 11.89 10.88
CA SER A 141 -7.32 10.97 10.38
C SER A 141 -5.98 11.71 10.26
N ILE A 142 -4.94 11.16 10.87
CA ILE A 142 -3.56 11.66 10.80
C ILE A 142 -2.66 10.61 10.14
N PRO A 143 -1.54 11.01 9.52
CA PRO A 143 -0.57 10.11 8.89
C PRO A 143 0.29 9.34 9.93
N PHE A 144 -0.30 8.81 11.01
CA PHE A 144 0.47 8.25 12.12
C PHE A 144 1.39 7.11 11.69
N PHE A 145 0.89 6.16 10.90
CA PHE A 145 1.71 5.06 10.44
C PHE A 145 2.80 5.55 9.48
N GLN A 146 2.47 6.50 8.60
CA GLN A 146 3.41 7.14 7.69
C GLN A 146 4.51 7.89 8.43
N MET A 147 4.21 8.57 9.53
CA MET A 147 5.20 9.21 10.41
C MET A 147 6.21 8.20 10.97
N VAL A 148 5.78 6.96 11.22
CA VAL A 148 6.66 5.89 11.71
C VAL A 148 7.57 5.32 10.61
N VAL A 149 7.09 5.24 9.36
CA VAL A 149 7.81 4.53 8.27
C VAL A 149 8.46 5.43 7.23
N HIS A 150 8.12 6.72 7.16
CA HIS A 150 8.70 7.66 6.20
C HIS A 150 10.21 7.83 6.44
N GLY A 151 10.97 7.92 5.35
CA GLY A 151 12.44 7.90 5.35
C GLY A 151 13.05 6.50 5.42
N SER A 152 12.35 5.51 5.98
CA SER A 152 12.83 4.12 6.05
C SER A 152 12.31 3.24 4.92
N PHE A 153 11.07 3.48 4.46
CA PHE A 153 10.43 2.68 3.43
C PHE A 153 9.85 3.57 2.33
N SER A 154 9.93 3.10 1.09
CA SER A 154 9.07 3.58 0.02
C SER A 154 7.67 2.96 0.17
N TYR A 155 6.62 3.75 -0.02
CA TYR A 155 5.26 3.25 0.09
C TYR A 155 4.23 4.01 -0.73
N THR A 156 3.13 3.34 -1.05
CA THR A 156 2.01 3.86 -1.84
C THR A 156 0.70 3.79 -1.07
N SER A 157 -0.22 4.69 -1.39
CA SER A 157 -1.58 4.69 -0.83
C SER A 157 -2.39 3.49 -1.35
N ALA A 158 -3.56 3.24 -0.75
CA ALA A 158 -4.48 2.22 -1.22
C ALA A 158 -5.22 2.61 -2.52
N GLN A 159 -5.21 3.89 -2.87
CA GLN A 159 -5.99 4.50 -3.94
C GLN A 159 -5.06 4.94 -5.10
N PRO A 160 -5.15 4.32 -6.29
CA PRO A 160 -4.38 4.76 -7.45
C PRO A 160 -4.90 6.09 -7.98
N GLY A 161 -4.02 6.93 -8.52
CA GLY A 161 -4.38 8.27 -9.00
C GLY A 161 -5.42 8.23 -10.12
N ASN A 162 -5.28 7.29 -11.05
CA ASN A 162 -6.22 7.13 -12.17
C ASN A 162 -7.61 6.60 -11.77
N LEU A 163 -7.72 6.05 -10.56
CA LEU A 163 -8.99 5.58 -10.02
C LEU A 163 -9.53 6.49 -8.92
N ALA A 164 -8.85 7.60 -8.63
CA ALA A 164 -9.31 8.58 -7.66
C ALA A 164 -10.48 9.38 -8.23
N TYR A 165 -11.51 9.61 -7.42
CA TYR A 165 -12.63 10.48 -7.79
C TYR A 165 -12.18 11.93 -8.00
N ASP A 166 -11.28 12.41 -7.13
CA ASP A 166 -10.67 13.74 -7.18
C ASP A 166 -9.15 13.58 -7.19
N PHE A 167 -8.58 13.52 -8.40
CA PHE A 167 -7.14 13.33 -8.58
C PHE A 167 -6.31 14.47 -7.97
N PRO A 168 -6.64 15.76 -8.13
CA PRO A 168 -5.93 16.84 -7.43
C PRO A 168 -5.87 16.66 -5.92
N ARG A 169 -6.98 16.29 -5.25
CA ARG A 169 -6.99 16.06 -3.80
C ARG A 169 -6.21 14.81 -3.40
N GLU A 170 -6.30 13.71 -4.18
CA GLU A 170 -5.48 12.52 -3.93
C GLU A 170 -3.98 12.83 -4.07
N LYS A 171 -3.59 13.66 -5.05
CA LYS A 171 -2.20 14.11 -5.20
C LYS A 171 -1.73 14.89 -3.96
N LEU A 172 -2.53 15.81 -3.44
CA LEU A 172 -2.21 16.51 -2.19
C LEU A 172 -2.12 15.56 -1.00
N LYS A 173 -2.95 14.51 -0.97
CA LYS A 173 -2.86 13.46 0.04
C LYS A 173 -1.54 12.72 -0.05
N TRP A 174 -1.06 12.44 -1.26
CA TRP A 174 0.28 11.88 -1.46
C TRP A 174 1.38 12.78 -0.91
N VAL A 175 1.27 14.09 -1.12
CA VAL A 175 2.23 15.05 -0.57
C VAL A 175 2.17 15.11 0.96
N GLU A 176 0.98 15.25 1.54
CA GLU A 176 0.79 15.39 2.99
C GLU A 176 1.25 14.14 3.75
N TYR A 177 0.97 12.95 3.22
CA TYR A 177 1.24 11.69 3.90
C TYR A 177 2.55 11.04 3.44
N GLY A 178 3.27 11.66 2.51
CA GLY A 178 4.53 11.14 1.97
C GLY A 178 4.34 9.82 1.21
N PHE A 179 3.34 9.73 0.34
CA PHE A 179 3.15 8.60 -0.55
C PHE A 179 3.88 8.80 -1.89
N LEU A 180 4.48 7.72 -2.40
CA LEU A 180 4.88 7.70 -3.80
C LEU A 180 3.64 7.70 -4.70
N PRO A 181 3.62 8.53 -5.76
CA PRO A 181 2.54 8.54 -6.73
C PRO A 181 2.52 7.21 -7.49
N TYR A 182 1.33 6.65 -7.72
CA TYR A 182 1.19 5.42 -8.48
C TYR A 182 -0.14 5.34 -9.24
N PHE A 183 -0.12 4.53 -10.29
CA PHE A 183 -1.21 4.39 -11.24
C PHE A 183 -1.35 2.91 -11.65
N GLU A 184 -2.58 2.47 -11.92
CA GLU A 184 -2.89 1.11 -12.37
C GLU A 184 -3.33 1.14 -13.84
N LEU A 185 -2.47 0.68 -14.75
CA LEU A 185 -2.64 0.87 -16.19
C LEU A 185 -2.95 -0.42 -16.95
N THR A 186 -3.58 -0.26 -18.10
CA THR A 186 -3.90 -1.28 -19.09
C THR A 186 -3.41 -0.84 -20.46
N TYR A 187 -3.00 -1.81 -21.27
CA TYR A 187 -2.58 -1.54 -22.66
C TYR A 187 -3.77 -1.27 -23.58
N GLN A 188 -4.91 -1.91 -23.34
CA GLN A 188 -6.15 -1.67 -24.08
C GLN A 188 -7.10 -0.78 -23.28
N LYS A 189 -8.14 -0.25 -23.93
CA LYS A 189 -9.16 0.55 -23.24
C LYS A 189 -9.87 -0.26 -22.15
N SER A 190 -10.15 0.39 -21.03
CA SER A 190 -10.79 -0.21 -19.84
C SER A 190 -12.18 -0.78 -20.13
N ASN A 191 -12.87 -0.29 -21.17
CA ASN A 191 -14.20 -0.77 -21.57
C ASN A 191 -14.22 -2.27 -21.93
N VAL A 192 -13.09 -2.86 -22.33
CA VAL A 192 -12.95 -4.30 -22.60
C VAL A 192 -13.16 -5.12 -21.33
N LEU A 193 -12.88 -4.57 -20.14
CA LEU A 193 -13.01 -5.25 -18.85
C LEU A 193 -14.44 -5.26 -18.31
N LYS A 194 -15.36 -4.46 -18.89
CA LYS A 194 -16.72 -4.21 -18.35
C LYS A 194 -17.49 -5.50 -18.05
N ASN A 195 -17.35 -6.52 -18.91
CA ASN A 195 -18.08 -7.79 -18.83
C ASN A 195 -17.20 -8.93 -18.29
N THR A 196 -16.14 -8.61 -17.55
CA THR A 196 -15.26 -9.60 -16.92
C THR A 196 -15.39 -9.56 -15.40
N ASP A 197 -14.91 -10.61 -14.73
CA ASP A 197 -14.85 -10.66 -13.25
C ASP A 197 -13.94 -9.57 -12.65
N TYR A 198 -13.11 -8.91 -13.48
CA TYR A 198 -12.20 -7.84 -13.08
C TYR A 198 -12.54 -6.50 -13.77
N ASN A 199 -13.71 -5.95 -13.44
CA ASN A 199 -14.26 -4.72 -14.02
C ASN A 199 -14.05 -3.46 -13.16
N LYS A 200 -13.11 -3.50 -12.20
CA LYS A 200 -12.85 -2.41 -11.25
C LYS A 200 -12.02 -1.26 -11.84
N LEU A 201 -11.27 -1.53 -12.91
CA LEU A 201 -10.48 -0.52 -13.60
C LEU A 201 -11.39 0.22 -14.60
N PHE A 202 -11.89 1.39 -14.21
CA PHE A 202 -12.77 2.21 -15.07
C PHE A 202 -11.99 3.24 -15.91
N SER A 203 -10.86 3.74 -15.41
CA SER A 203 -9.97 4.64 -16.14
C SER A 203 -8.55 4.13 -16.00
N SER A 204 -8.05 3.39 -16.99
CA SER A 204 -6.74 2.74 -16.89
C SER A 204 -5.98 2.62 -18.21
N TYR A 205 -6.53 3.08 -19.33
CA TYR A 205 -5.80 3.01 -20.59
C TYR A 205 -4.55 3.90 -20.50
N TYR A 206 -3.36 3.32 -20.73
CA TYR A 206 -2.11 4.04 -20.49
C TYR A 206 -2.00 5.34 -21.31
N GLY A 207 -2.51 5.33 -22.54
CA GLY A 207 -2.45 6.51 -23.41
C GLY A 207 -3.29 7.69 -22.91
N ASP A 208 -4.27 7.47 -22.04
CA ASP A 208 -5.05 8.55 -21.42
C ASP A 208 -4.32 9.18 -20.21
N TRP A 209 -3.31 8.50 -19.66
CA TRP A 209 -2.65 8.88 -18.40
C TRP A 209 -1.16 9.19 -18.54
N GLU A 210 -0.52 8.85 -19.65
CA GLU A 210 0.93 8.97 -19.85
C GLU A 210 1.46 10.38 -19.52
N ASP A 211 0.86 11.43 -20.09
CA ASP A 211 1.28 12.81 -19.85
C ASP A 211 1.12 13.22 -18.38
N THR A 212 -0.03 12.91 -17.77
CA THR A 212 -0.32 13.18 -16.36
C THR A 212 0.68 12.48 -15.44
N ILE A 213 1.02 11.22 -15.75
CA ILE A 213 2.02 10.45 -14.99
C ILE A 213 3.37 11.15 -15.07
N LEU A 214 3.83 11.49 -16.27
CA LEU A 214 5.13 12.15 -16.45
C LEU A 214 5.19 13.50 -15.74
N GLU A 215 4.12 14.29 -15.79
CA GLU A 215 4.01 15.56 -15.08
C GLU A 215 4.13 15.37 -13.56
N VAL A 216 3.35 14.45 -12.99
CA VAL A 216 3.33 14.18 -11.55
C VAL A 216 4.68 13.68 -11.06
N PHE A 217 5.32 12.75 -11.78
CA PHE A 217 6.63 12.25 -11.40
C PHE A 217 7.72 13.33 -11.46
N ARG A 218 7.68 14.22 -12.47
CA ARG A 218 8.61 15.36 -12.55
C ARG A 218 8.36 16.32 -11.39
N GLU A 219 7.10 16.72 -11.15
CA GLU A 219 6.72 17.60 -10.06
C GLU A 219 7.19 17.05 -8.69
N PHE A 220 6.96 15.77 -8.43
CA PHE A 220 7.34 15.12 -7.18
C PHE A 220 8.86 15.01 -7.03
N ASN A 221 9.58 14.70 -8.09
CA ASN A 221 11.05 14.67 -8.05
C ASN A 221 11.63 16.08 -7.81
N ASP A 222 11.13 17.09 -8.52
CA ASP A 222 11.64 18.46 -8.47
C ASP A 222 11.33 19.12 -7.11
N ARG A 223 10.12 18.93 -6.59
CA ARG A 223 9.66 19.61 -5.37
C ARG A 223 9.91 18.80 -4.09
N LEU A 224 9.86 17.47 -4.15
CA LEU A 224 9.90 16.58 -2.98
C LEU A 224 11.10 15.62 -2.97
N GLY A 225 11.92 15.60 -4.04
CA GLY A 225 13.11 14.74 -4.17
C GLY A 225 14.03 14.79 -2.96
N GLY A 226 14.22 15.98 -2.39
CA GLY A 226 15.12 16.21 -1.26
C GLY A 226 14.61 15.72 0.10
N ILE A 227 13.32 15.40 0.24
CA ILE A 227 12.72 15.06 1.55
C ILE A 227 12.25 13.60 1.66
N TRP A 228 12.24 12.83 0.56
CA TRP A 228 11.79 11.43 0.56
C TRP A 228 12.51 10.51 1.54
N HIS A 229 13.79 10.77 1.79
CA HIS A 229 14.64 9.99 2.69
C HIS A 229 14.63 10.52 4.13
N GLN A 230 13.91 11.61 4.40
CA GLN A 230 13.86 12.26 5.70
C GLN A 230 12.74 11.68 6.55
N THR A 231 12.98 11.51 7.83
CA THR A 231 11.96 11.10 8.80
C THR A 231 10.93 12.22 8.98
N MET A 232 9.66 11.87 8.98
CA MET A 232 8.56 12.81 9.27
C MET A 232 8.38 12.95 10.79
N ILE A 233 8.78 14.10 11.35
CA ILE A 233 8.85 14.30 12.81
C ILE A 233 7.61 14.99 13.39
N ARG A 234 6.83 15.70 12.56
CA ARG A 234 5.63 16.42 13.00
C ARG A 234 4.62 16.57 11.88
N HIS A 235 3.34 16.37 12.21
CA HIS A 235 2.19 16.68 11.38
C HIS A 235 1.25 17.59 12.18
N GLU A 236 0.82 18.69 11.57
CA GLU A 236 0.03 19.72 12.23
C GLU A 236 -1.13 20.16 11.34
N LYS A 237 -2.30 20.30 11.95
CA LYS A 237 -3.40 21.04 11.36
C LYS A 237 -3.26 22.52 11.71
N ILE A 238 -2.98 23.35 10.71
CA ILE A 238 -2.85 24.81 10.90
C ILE A 238 -4.23 25.44 10.98
N MET A 239 -5.12 25.03 10.08
CA MET A 239 -6.54 25.39 10.07
C MET A 239 -7.31 24.32 9.31
N LYS A 240 -8.62 24.47 9.18
CA LYS A 240 -9.43 23.55 8.38
C LYS A 240 -8.86 23.44 6.96
N ASP A 241 -8.62 22.20 6.52
CA ASP A 241 -8.13 21.85 5.18
C ASP A 241 -6.74 22.42 4.84
N VAL A 242 -5.95 22.80 5.84
CA VAL A 242 -4.56 23.27 5.68
C VAL A 242 -3.65 22.62 6.71
N PHE A 243 -2.65 21.89 6.24
CA PHE A 243 -1.77 21.09 7.07
C PHE A 243 -0.30 21.47 6.87
N LYS A 244 0.52 21.21 7.89
CA LYS A 244 1.97 21.38 7.85
C LYS A 244 2.65 20.08 8.29
N VAL A 245 3.64 19.66 7.52
CA VAL A 245 4.51 18.51 7.80
C VAL A 245 5.92 19.02 8.02
N THR A 246 6.60 18.55 9.06
CA THR A 246 8.00 18.89 9.34
C THR A 246 8.85 17.61 9.32
N TYR A 247 9.98 17.68 8.63
CA TYR A 247 10.96 16.62 8.48
C TYR A 247 12.19 16.84 9.37
N GLU A 248 12.98 15.80 9.61
CA GLU A 248 14.10 15.81 10.56
C GLU A 248 15.22 16.81 10.22
N ASP A 249 15.43 17.11 8.94
CA ASP A 249 16.38 18.14 8.49
C ASP A 249 15.90 19.58 8.72
N GLY A 250 14.64 19.74 9.13
CA GLY A 250 13.96 21.02 9.32
C GLY A 250 13.14 21.46 8.11
N SER A 251 13.13 20.70 7.00
CA SER A 251 12.28 20.98 5.85
C SER A 251 10.80 20.87 6.23
N GLN A 252 9.98 21.72 5.63
CA GLN A 252 8.54 21.80 5.90
C GLN A 252 7.75 21.73 4.60
N ILE A 253 6.58 21.08 4.66
CA ILE A 253 5.57 21.16 3.61
C ILE A 253 4.31 21.78 4.19
N TYR A 254 3.75 22.76 3.50
CA TYR A 254 2.40 23.26 3.75
C TYR A 254 1.49 22.74 2.64
N VAL A 255 0.33 22.16 2.99
CA VAL A 255 -0.61 21.58 2.03
C VAL A 255 -1.96 22.28 2.19
N ASN A 256 -2.51 22.82 1.10
CA ASN A 256 -3.79 23.52 1.09
C ASN A 256 -4.83 22.77 0.23
N TYR A 257 -5.80 22.15 0.89
CA TYR A 257 -6.92 21.44 0.25
C TYR A 257 -8.12 22.33 -0.09
N ARG A 258 -8.06 23.63 0.24
CA ARG A 258 -9.15 24.57 -0.03
C ARG A 258 -9.16 24.97 -1.50
N ASP A 259 -10.35 25.35 -1.97
CA ASP A 259 -10.55 25.89 -3.32
C ASP A 259 -10.17 27.38 -3.44
N GLU A 260 -9.49 27.92 -2.43
CA GLU A 260 -8.95 29.28 -2.37
C GLU A 260 -7.52 29.30 -1.81
N ALA A 261 -6.76 30.34 -2.15
CA ALA A 261 -5.41 30.52 -1.62
C ALA A 261 -5.44 30.94 -0.15
N VAL A 262 -4.45 30.51 0.62
CA VAL A 262 -4.31 30.84 2.05
C VAL A 262 -2.97 31.50 2.34
N GLN A 263 -2.92 32.26 3.44
CA GLN A 263 -1.68 32.82 3.99
C GLN A 263 -1.36 32.10 5.30
N VAL A 264 -0.16 31.50 5.37
CA VAL A 264 0.35 30.83 6.57
C VAL A 264 1.79 31.24 6.75
N ASP A 265 2.17 31.70 7.96
CA ASP A 265 3.54 32.12 8.27
C ASP A 265 4.14 33.14 7.28
N GLY A 266 3.32 34.08 6.79
CA GLY A 266 3.72 35.08 5.80
C GLY A 266 3.89 34.54 4.36
N ARG A 267 3.53 33.27 4.11
CA ARG A 267 3.66 32.59 2.83
C ARG A 267 2.28 32.33 2.22
N LYS A 268 2.14 32.63 0.92
CA LYS A 268 0.93 32.34 0.14
C LYS A 268 0.99 30.91 -0.39
N ILE A 269 0.00 30.10 -0.06
CA ILE A 269 -0.17 28.76 -0.61
C ILE A 269 -1.38 28.80 -1.55
N PRO A 270 -1.21 28.52 -2.87
CA PRO A 270 -2.30 28.52 -3.82
C PRO A 270 -3.41 27.52 -3.44
N LYS A 271 -4.59 27.67 -4.06
CA LYS A 271 -5.68 26.70 -3.91
C LYS A 271 -5.25 25.34 -4.44
N LEU A 272 -5.65 24.27 -3.77
CA LEU A 272 -5.34 22.88 -4.17
C LEU A 272 -3.86 22.66 -4.53
N ASP A 273 -2.96 23.22 -3.74
CA ASP A 273 -1.51 23.17 -3.96
C ASP A 273 -0.77 23.04 -2.62
N TYR A 274 0.54 22.89 -2.69
CA TYR A 274 1.42 22.80 -1.55
C TYR A 274 2.63 23.73 -1.71
N LEU A 275 3.35 23.97 -0.61
CA LEU A 275 4.59 24.74 -0.62
C LEU A 275 5.64 23.98 0.18
N VAL A 276 6.80 23.76 -0.44
CA VAL A 276 7.96 23.15 0.21
C VAL A 276 8.93 24.25 0.65
N VAL A 277 9.34 24.21 1.90
CA VAL A 277 10.23 25.19 2.52
C VAL A 277 11.43 24.43 3.07
N GLY A 278 12.61 24.65 2.49
CA GLY A 278 13.84 24.01 2.94
C GLY A 278 14.45 24.70 4.17
N LYS A 279 15.41 24.02 4.81
CA LYS A 279 16.13 24.44 6.02
C LYS A 279 16.69 25.88 5.99
N GLU A 280 17.02 26.44 4.83
CA GLU A 280 17.63 27.78 4.70
C GLU A 280 16.65 28.94 4.59
N ALA A 281 15.34 28.67 4.43
CA ALA A 281 14.36 29.72 4.14
C ALA A 281 13.87 30.50 5.37
N ASP A 282 14.22 30.08 6.59
CA ASP A 282 13.80 30.71 7.87
C ASP A 282 14.96 31.42 8.60
N LYS A 283 16.10 31.67 7.92
CA LYS A 283 17.23 32.46 8.46
C LYS A 283 17.29 33.91 7.94
N ARG A 284 16.18 34.50 7.51
CA ARG A 284 16.12 35.91 7.09
C ARG A 284 15.11 36.70 7.89
#